data_AF-A0A9E7SCS9-F1
#
_entry.id   AF-A0A9E7SCS9-F1
#
_cell.length_a   1.000
_cell.length_b   1.000
_cell.length_c   1.000
_cell.angle_alpha   90.00
_cell.angle_beta   90.00
_cell.angle_gamma   90.00
#
_symmetry.space_group_name_H-M   'P 1'
#
loop_
_entity.id
_entity.type
_entity.pdbx_description
1 polymer ?
#
loop_
_entity_poly.entity_id
_entity_poly.type
_entity_poly.pdbx_seq_one_letter_code
_entity_poly.pdbx_strand_id
1 'polypeptide(L)'
;MKKKALGRGLEALISEPLPIEEKPKEKTKTEIQEGALMLSVQEALKNPRITLWSPEATAVLRYLRKTVPEFSISNEASKLLEKAIKEKYPEIWESVEKHMKK
;
A
#
# COMPACT_ATOMS: atom_id res chain seq x y z
N MET A 1 -51.14 7.55 4.93
CA MET A 1 -51.52 7.26 3.53
C MET A 1 -50.30 7.42 2.62
N LYS A 2 -49.93 6.31 1.95
CA LYS A 2 -49.16 6.16 0.69
C LYS A 2 -47.91 7.05 0.46
N LYS A 3 -46.73 6.58 0.88
CA LYS A 3 -45.49 6.90 0.14
C LYS A 3 -45.48 6.03 -1.11
N LYS A 4 -45.80 6.63 -2.26
CA LYS A 4 -45.76 5.97 -3.56
C LYS A 4 -44.32 5.56 -3.87
N ALA A 5 -44.18 4.32 -4.34
CA ALA A 5 -42.95 3.74 -4.85
C ALA A 5 -42.35 4.65 -5.92
N LEU A 6 -41.28 5.36 -5.59
CA LEU A 6 -40.37 5.86 -6.60
C LEU A 6 -39.64 4.63 -7.15
N GLY A 7 -39.87 4.31 -8.43
CA GLY A 7 -39.28 3.15 -9.06
C GLY A 7 -37.75 3.16 -8.93
N ARG A 8 -37.13 1.97 -9.02
CA ARG A 8 -35.68 1.75 -8.85
C ARG A 8 -34.78 2.71 -9.63
N GLY A 9 -35.26 3.27 -10.74
CA GLY A 9 -34.51 4.23 -11.54
C GLY A 9 -34.42 5.65 -10.96
N LEU A 10 -35.35 6.07 -10.10
CA LEU A 10 -35.37 7.42 -9.51
C LEU A 10 -34.54 7.50 -8.22
N GLU A 11 -34.40 6.39 -7.49
CA GLU A 11 -33.50 6.30 -6.33
C GLU A 11 -32.03 6.49 -6.73
N ALA A 12 -31.61 6.03 -7.92
CA ALA A 12 -30.23 6.19 -8.42
C ALA A 12 -29.89 7.64 -8.80
N LEU A 13 -30.89 8.52 -9.00
CA LEU A 13 -30.70 9.94 -9.26
C LEU A 13 -30.75 10.78 -7.98
N ILE A 14 -31.41 10.27 -6.93
CA ILE A 14 -31.53 10.91 -5.61
C ILE A 14 -30.43 10.44 -4.65
N SER A 15 -29.77 9.32 -4.94
CA SER A 15 -28.58 8.89 -4.20
C SER A 15 -27.52 9.97 -4.32
N GLU A 16 -27.20 10.56 -3.18
CA GLU A 16 -26.07 11.47 -2.96
C GLU A 16 -24.88 11.00 -3.81
N PRO A 17 -24.21 11.90 -4.54
CA PRO A 17 -22.99 11.52 -5.24
C PRO A 17 -22.06 10.87 -4.23
N LEU A 18 -21.61 9.66 -4.55
CA LEU A 18 -20.55 8.96 -3.82
C LEU A 18 -19.45 9.99 -3.50
N PRO A 19 -18.89 9.99 -2.29
CA PRO A 19 -17.80 10.89 -1.96
C PRO A 19 -16.73 10.75 -3.05
N ILE A 20 -16.61 11.79 -3.88
CA ILE A 20 -15.44 11.97 -4.71
C ILE A 20 -14.34 12.09 -3.66
N GLU A 21 -13.49 11.06 -3.54
CA GLU A 21 -12.31 11.12 -2.70
C GLU A 21 -11.44 12.26 -3.24
N GLU A 22 -11.68 13.45 -2.72
CA GLU A 22 -10.81 14.59 -2.87
C GLU A 22 -9.47 14.20 -2.29
N LYS A 23 -8.44 14.19 -3.15
CA LYS A 23 -7.04 14.14 -2.73
C LYS A 23 -6.81 15.19 -1.65
N PRO A 24 -6.15 14.86 -0.53
CA PRO A 24 -5.40 15.87 0.20
C PRO A 24 -4.12 16.16 -0.60
N LYS A 25 -4.11 17.31 -1.29
CA LYS A 25 -2.89 18.06 -1.58
C LYS A 25 -2.28 18.54 -0.25
N GLU A 26 -0.96 18.40 -0.16
CA GLU A 26 -0.02 19.19 0.63
C GLU A 26 0.01 19.08 2.18
N LYS A 27 1.25 18.83 2.66
CA LYS A 27 1.91 19.28 3.90
C LYS A 27 1.67 18.50 5.18
N THR A 28 2.73 17.79 5.57
CA THR A 28 3.52 18.12 6.77
C THR A 28 4.90 17.54 6.56
N LYS A 29 5.98 18.30 6.82
CA LYS A 29 7.27 17.67 7.17
C LYS A 29 6.93 16.78 8.37
N THR A 30 6.80 15.48 8.14
CA THR A 30 6.60 14.56 9.24
C THR A 30 7.92 14.62 9.99
N GLU A 31 7.95 15.21 11.17
CA GLU A 31 9.18 15.31 11.95
C GLU A 31 9.59 13.87 12.29
N ILE A 32 10.56 13.35 11.52
CA ILE A 32 10.99 11.95 11.62
C ILE A 32 11.63 11.79 12.99
N GLN A 33 11.07 10.92 13.81
CA GLN A 33 11.62 10.61 15.11
C GLN A 33 12.88 9.77 14.94
N GLU A 34 14.03 10.43 15.00
CA GLU A 34 15.35 9.82 14.74
C GLU A 34 15.59 8.56 15.58
N GLY A 35 15.21 8.58 16.87
CA GLY A 35 15.34 7.41 17.74
C GLY A 35 14.54 6.20 17.25
N ALA A 36 13.29 6.42 16.81
CA ALA A 36 12.44 5.34 16.28
C ALA A 36 12.94 4.85 14.92
N LEU A 37 13.45 5.76 14.07
CA LEU A 37 14.05 5.42 12.79
C LEU A 37 15.25 4.50 12.97
N MET A 38 16.18 4.86 13.86
CA MET A 38 17.39 4.10 14.14
C MET A 38 17.10 2.70 14.69
N LEU A 39 16.15 2.59 15.63
CA LEU A 39 15.69 1.29 16.13
C LEU A 39 15.09 0.44 15.01
N SER A 40 14.23 1.04 14.17
CA SER A 40 13.63 0.34 13.03
C SER A 40 14.67 -0.17 12.04
N VAL A 41 15.72 0.62 11.76
CA VAL A 41 16.84 0.21 10.89
C VAL A 41 17.62 -0.95 11.52
N GLN A 42 17.94 -0.88 12.81
CA GLN A 42 18.64 -1.96 13.51
C GLN A 42 17.83 -3.27 13.52
N GLU A 43 16.52 -3.19 13.77
CA GLU A 43 15.62 -4.34 13.73
C GLU A 43 15.57 -4.96 12.33
N ALA A 44 15.47 -4.13 11.28
CA ALA A 44 15.45 -4.59 9.90
C ALA A 44 16.77 -5.26 9.48
N LEU A 45 17.92 -4.73 9.92
CA LEU A 45 19.23 -5.35 9.66
C LEU A 45 19.37 -6.71 10.36
N LYS A 46 18.77 -6.87 11.55
CA LYS A 46 18.79 -8.13 12.30
C LYS A 46 17.84 -9.16 11.71
N ASN A 47 16.64 -8.75 11.28
CA ASN A 47 15.64 -9.62 10.68
C ASN A 47 14.89 -8.90 9.55
N PRO A 48 15.37 -9.00 8.29
CA PRO A 48 14.75 -8.31 7.17
C PRO A 48 13.49 -9.00 6.64
N ARG A 49 13.14 -10.18 7.17
CA ARG A 49 12.01 -10.96 6.65
C ARG A 49 10.70 -10.42 7.19
N ILE A 50 9.80 -10.11 6.26
CA ILE A 50 8.40 -9.81 6.55
C ILE A 50 7.50 -10.91 6.00
N THR A 51 6.35 -11.13 6.65
CA THR A 51 5.30 -12.05 6.18
C THR A 51 4.01 -11.26 6.01
N LEU A 52 3.38 -11.36 4.84
CA LEU A 52 2.11 -10.70 4.53
C LEU A 52 1.00 -11.74 4.34
N TRP A 53 -0.18 -11.46 4.88
CA TRP A 53 -1.40 -12.22 4.59
C TRP A 53 -2.23 -11.51 3.53
N SER A 54 -2.10 -11.95 2.28
CA SER A 54 -2.99 -11.54 1.18
C SER A 54 -3.29 -12.75 0.28
N PRO A 55 -4.50 -13.32 0.39
CA PRO A 55 -4.93 -14.44 -0.45
C PRO A 55 -4.87 -14.11 -1.95
N GLU A 56 -5.28 -12.91 -2.34
CA GLU A 56 -5.34 -12.44 -3.73
C GLU A 56 -3.93 -12.32 -4.32
N ALA A 57 -3.03 -11.60 -3.64
CA ALA A 57 -1.65 -11.46 -4.09
C ALA A 57 -0.97 -12.84 -4.16
N THR A 58 -1.24 -13.72 -3.20
CA THR A 58 -0.72 -15.08 -3.19
C THR A 58 -1.22 -15.89 -4.39
N ALA A 59 -2.51 -15.77 -4.74
CA ALA A 59 -3.08 -16.45 -5.90
C ALA A 59 -2.42 -15.97 -7.21
N VAL A 60 -2.28 -14.66 -7.38
CA VAL A 60 -1.63 -14.05 -8.55
C VAL A 60 -0.17 -14.49 -8.67
N LEU A 61 0.62 -14.37 -7.60
CA LEU A 61 2.04 -14.75 -7.62
C LEU A 61 2.24 -16.25 -7.87
N ARG A 62 1.36 -17.11 -7.32
CA ARG A 62 1.38 -18.55 -7.60
C ARG A 62 0.97 -18.88 -9.02
N TYR A 63 0.02 -18.15 -9.60
CA TYR A 63 -0.33 -18.27 -11.00
C TYR A 63 0.89 -17.93 -11.88
N LEU A 64 1.52 -16.78 -11.67
CA LEU A 64 2.70 -16.34 -12.41
C LEU A 64 3.85 -17.36 -12.34
N ARG A 65 4.08 -17.95 -11.14
CA ARG A 65 5.08 -19.01 -10.98
C ARG A 65 4.82 -20.25 -11.84
N LYS A 66 3.55 -20.55 -12.14
CA LYS A 66 3.17 -21.71 -12.96
C LYS A 66 3.20 -21.40 -14.45
N THR A 67 2.98 -20.15 -14.84
CA THR A 67 2.82 -19.76 -16.25
C THR A 67 4.04 -19.09 -16.85
N VAL A 68 4.94 -18.52 -16.04
CA VAL A 68 6.14 -17.82 -16.50
C VAL A 68 7.39 -18.64 -16.13
N PRO A 69 8.20 -19.04 -17.12
CA PRO A 69 9.48 -19.72 -16.87
C PRO A 69 10.38 -18.90 -15.94
N GLU A 70 11.10 -19.57 -15.05
CA GLU A 70 12.08 -18.96 -14.13
C GLU A 70 11.50 -17.87 -13.19
N PHE A 71 10.18 -17.82 -13.00
CA PHE A 71 9.55 -16.79 -12.17
C PHE A 71 9.80 -16.99 -10.68
N SER A 72 10.34 -15.94 -10.04
CA SER A 72 10.62 -15.90 -8.61
C SER A 72 9.59 -15.06 -7.85
N ILE A 73 8.73 -15.75 -7.10
CA ILE A 73 7.69 -15.11 -6.27
C ILE A 73 8.30 -14.09 -5.29
N SER A 74 9.38 -14.45 -4.60
CA SER A 74 9.99 -13.57 -3.60
C SER A 74 10.62 -12.33 -4.23
N ASN A 75 11.29 -12.49 -5.37
CA ASN A 75 11.90 -11.37 -6.09
C ASN A 75 10.84 -10.38 -6.58
N GLU A 76 9.77 -10.89 -7.20
CA GLU A 76 8.69 -10.04 -7.70
C GLU A 76 7.95 -9.35 -6.56
N ALA A 77 7.64 -10.09 -5.49
CA ALA A 77 7.00 -9.53 -4.31
C ALA A 77 7.85 -8.43 -3.65
N SER A 78 9.18 -8.61 -3.54
CA SER A 78 10.09 -7.60 -2.99
C SER A 78 10.02 -6.31 -3.81
N LYS A 79 10.16 -6.42 -5.14
CA LYS A 79 10.13 -5.25 -6.04
C LYS A 79 8.81 -4.49 -5.97
N LEU A 80 7.68 -5.21 -6.00
CA LEU A 80 6.35 -4.60 -5.92
C LEU A 80 6.16 -3.89 -4.58
N LEU A 81 6.60 -4.51 -3.49
CA LEU A 81 6.46 -3.93 -2.17
C LEU A 81 7.36 -2.70 -1.98
N GLU A 82 8.65 -2.80 -2.34
CA GLU A 82 9.61 -1.69 -2.25
C GLU A 82 9.10 -0.48 -3.04
N LYS A 83 8.62 -0.72 -4.27
CA LYS A 83 8.02 0.33 -5.10
C LYS A 83 6.84 1.00 -4.39
N ALA A 84 5.89 0.20 -3.88
CA ALA A 84 4.70 0.72 -3.21
C ALA A 84 5.04 1.50 -1.92
N ILE A 85 5.99 1.02 -1.11
CA ILE A 85 6.42 1.71 0.13
C ILE A 85 7.13 3.01 -0.22
N LYS A 86 8.04 3.00 -1.19
CA LYS A 86 8.79 4.19 -1.62
C LYS A 86 7.86 5.28 -2.16
N GLU A 87 6.85 4.91 -2.94
CA GLU A 87 5.84 5.84 -3.45
C GLU A 87 4.96 6.40 -2.33
N LYS A 88 4.61 5.57 -1.33
CA LYS A 88 3.72 5.97 -0.24
C LYS A 88 4.41 6.78 0.87
N TYR A 89 5.68 6.50 1.15
CA TYR A 89 6.45 7.11 2.25
C TYR A 89 7.84 7.61 1.80
N PRO A 90 7.92 8.56 0.85
CA PRO A 90 9.18 8.97 0.24
C PRO A 90 10.18 9.60 1.24
N GLU A 91 9.70 10.44 2.17
CA GLU A 91 10.55 11.12 3.18
C GLU A 91 11.21 10.12 4.16
N ILE A 92 10.43 9.12 4.60
CA ILE A 92 10.90 8.04 5.49
C ILE A 92 11.89 7.16 4.73
N TRP A 93 11.55 6.79 3.49
CA TRP A 93 12.42 5.98 2.64
C TRP A 93 13.79 6.62 2.43
N GLU A 94 13.84 7.92 2.12
CA GLU A 94 15.10 8.65 1.96
C GLU A 94 15.92 8.65 3.24
N SER A 95 15.27 8.80 4.39
CA SER A 95 15.93 8.82 5.69
C SER A 95 16.48 7.45 6.08
N VAL A 96 15.75 6.37 5.78
CA VAL A 96 16.23 4.99 5.94
C VAL A 96 17.43 4.73 5.02
N GLU A 97 17.37 5.11 3.75
CA GLU A 97 18.48 4.92 2.80
C GLU A 97 19.78 5.60 3.29
N LYS A 98 19.68 6.81 3.85
CA LYS A 98 20.84 7.55 4.40
C LYS A 98 21.51 6.79 5.55
N HIS A 99 20.73 6.10 6.39
CA HIS A 99 21.24 5.34 7.53
C HIS A 99 21.73 3.94 7.15
N MET A 100 21.19 3.33 6.09
CA MET A 100 21.61 2.00 5.62
C MET A 100 22.84 2.02 4.69
N LYS A 101 23.10 3.15 4.01
CA LYS A 101 24.27 3.31 3.11
C LYS A 101 25.57 3.69 3.85
N LYS A 102 25.50 3.84 5.16
CA LYS A 102 26.59 4.34 6.02
C LYS A 102 27.26 3.18 6.75
#